data_AF-A0A315B5U2-F1
#
_entry.id   AF-A0A315B5U2-F1
#
_cell.length_a   1.000
_cell.length_b   1.000
_cell.length_c   1.000
_cell.angle_alpha   90.00
_cell.angle_beta   90.00
_cell.angle_gamma   90.00
#
_symmetry.space_group_name_H-M   'P 1'
#
loop_
_entity.id
_entity.type
_entity.pdbx_description
1 polymer ?
#
loop_
_entity_poly.entity_id
_entity_poly.type
_entity_poly.pdbx_seq_one_letter_code
_entity_poly.pdbx_strand_id
1 'polypeptide(L)'
;MCSIKALFPYLESLSVLPTPTLWSASPLRFVVSAVSAVPAGIQPSTVKTWAAIATRGHQTLFRRAENLSDLLVQLRADCFENWLDLKNPSRRIPMALMLEPTEFLERELQCAAHWRPDDIAAECCLEAASQLQVPVAQLHMDFEVQLSAQGHWVAKYLACLQKLVQPYRAQLSALNFQLEVFTSSSQSEALCASWGLQFETIAHAFRLPYPGELAHGYFELCKGSDLC
;
A
#
# COMPACT_ATOMS: atom_id res chain seq x y z
N MET A 1 -3.57 -15.78 -3.18
CA MET A 1 -4.55 -14.70 -3.48
C MET A 1 -3.98 -13.40 -2.93
N CYS A 2 -3.83 -12.33 -3.72
CA CYS A 2 -3.55 -11.00 -3.16
C CYS A 2 -4.90 -10.35 -2.84
N SER A 3 -5.04 -9.81 -1.63
CA SER A 3 -6.21 -9.03 -1.24
C SER A 3 -5.91 -7.55 -1.49
N ILE A 4 -6.92 -6.79 -1.92
CA ILE A 4 -6.94 -5.38 -1.56
C ILE A 4 -7.03 -5.38 -0.05
N LYS A 5 -6.30 -4.51 0.62
CA LYS A 5 -6.46 -4.36 2.07
C LYS A 5 -7.07 -3.01 2.33
N ALA A 6 -8.32 -3.05 2.82
CA ALA A 6 -8.84 -1.99 3.66
C ALA A 6 -7.91 -1.93 4.88
N LEU A 7 -7.14 -0.86 4.98
CA LEU A 7 -6.25 -0.64 6.10
C LEU A 7 -6.82 0.60 6.75
N PHE A 8 -7.83 0.46 7.60
CA PHE A 8 -8.29 1.59 8.40
C PHE A 8 -7.68 1.48 9.80
N PRO A 9 -7.42 2.62 10.47
CA PRO A 9 -7.02 2.58 11.86
C PRO A 9 -8.18 2.01 12.69
N TYR A 10 -7.94 0.87 13.34
CA TYR A 10 -8.87 0.25 14.26
C TYR A 10 -9.01 1.12 15.53
N LEU A 11 -10.12 1.85 15.67
CA LEU A 11 -10.46 2.55 16.91
C LEU A 11 -11.34 1.65 17.80
N GLU A 12 -10.62 0.98 18.71
CA GLU A 12 -10.97 0.42 20.03
C GLU A 12 -11.80 -0.87 20.22
N SER A 13 -11.07 -1.84 20.80
CA SER A 13 -11.39 -2.69 21.96
C SER A 13 -12.44 -3.79 21.86
N LEU A 14 -11.97 -5.04 21.66
CA LEU A 14 -12.14 -6.16 22.61
C LEU A 14 -11.23 -7.34 22.22
N SER A 15 -10.19 -7.54 23.04
CA SER A 15 -9.70 -8.84 23.51
C SER A 15 -9.45 -9.98 22.50
N VAL A 16 -8.49 -9.82 21.59
CA VAL A 16 -7.58 -10.91 21.23
C VAL A 16 -6.19 -10.32 21.11
N LEU A 17 -5.35 -10.51 22.14
CA LEU A 17 -3.91 -10.27 22.03
C LEU A 17 -3.44 -10.97 20.75
N PRO A 18 -2.83 -10.27 19.77
CA PRO A 18 -2.12 -10.96 18.72
C PRO A 18 -1.05 -11.77 19.43
N THR A 19 -1.19 -13.09 19.37
CA THR A 19 -0.19 -14.00 19.91
C THR A 19 1.13 -13.58 19.27
N PRO A 20 2.16 -13.21 20.04
CA PRO A 20 3.44 -12.84 19.46
C PRO A 20 4.00 -14.15 18.89
N THR A 21 3.67 -14.44 17.63
CA THR A 21 4.44 -15.41 16.87
C THR A 21 5.86 -14.93 16.93
N LEU A 22 6.70 -15.71 17.60
CA LEU A 22 8.15 -15.57 17.68
C LEU A 22 8.68 -15.28 16.27
N TRP A 23 8.79 -14.00 15.90
CA TRP A 23 9.28 -13.60 14.59
C TRP A 23 10.80 -13.50 14.66
N SER A 24 11.42 -14.54 14.12
CA SER A 24 12.74 -14.51 13.51
C SER A 24 12.93 -13.22 12.69
N ALA A 25 14.06 -12.55 12.90
CA ALA A 25 14.69 -11.48 12.10
C ALA A 25 13.75 -10.57 11.28
N SER A 26 13.71 -9.28 11.61
CA SER A 26 12.91 -8.24 10.92
C SER A 26 12.86 -8.45 9.39
N PRO A 27 11.74 -8.93 8.83
CA PRO A 27 11.68 -9.33 7.44
C PRO A 27 11.78 -8.10 6.53
N LEU A 28 12.46 -8.26 5.39
CA LEU A 28 12.54 -7.25 4.35
C LEU A 28 11.14 -6.96 3.79
N ARG A 29 10.72 -5.69 3.83
CA ARG A 29 9.43 -5.23 3.32
C ARG A 29 9.64 -4.12 2.29
N PHE A 30 8.86 -4.16 1.21
CA PHE A 30 8.84 -3.09 0.22
C PHE A 30 7.48 -2.38 0.28
N VAL A 31 7.51 -1.06 0.22
CA VAL A 31 6.31 -0.24 0.01
C VAL A 31 6.58 0.67 -1.17
N VAL A 32 5.65 0.68 -2.12
CA VAL A 32 5.73 1.50 -3.33
C VAL A 32 4.51 2.39 -3.40
N SER A 33 4.69 3.65 -3.75
CA SER A 33 3.62 4.58 -4.02
C SER A 33 3.79 5.22 -5.38
N ALA A 34 2.67 5.43 -6.06
CA ALA A 34 2.57 6.48 -7.06
C ALA A 34 2.76 7.85 -6.37
N VAL A 35 3.59 8.72 -6.93
CA VAL A 35 3.76 10.10 -6.48
C VAL A 35 3.53 11.02 -7.68
N SER A 36 2.39 11.69 -7.75
CA SER A 36 2.07 12.55 -8.89
C SER A 36 2.63 13.94 -8.69
N ALA A 37 3.67 14.28 -9.46
CA ALA A 37 4.18 15.64 -9.52
C ALA A 37 3.27 16.47 -10.44
N VAL A 38 2.30 17.18 -9.87
CA VAL A 38 1.65 18.29 -10.60
C VAL A 38 2.07 19.60 -9.93
N PRO A 39 3.00 20.37 -10.51
CA PRO A 39 3.13 21.77 -10.17
C PRO A 39 1.85 22.49 -10.61
N ALA A 40 1.29 23.34 -9.76
CA ALA A 40 0.21 24.22 -10.16
C ALA A 40 0.65 25.08 -11.37
N GLY A 41 0.04 24.86 -12.54
CA GLY A 41 0.20 25.73 -13.71
C GLY A 41 0.98 25.18 -14.91
N ILE A 42 1.44 23.92 -14.90
CA ILE A 42 2.07 23.29 -16.08
C ILE A 42 1.23 22.06 -16.49
N GLN A 43 1.07 21.85 -17.81
CA GLN A 43 0.27 20.75 -18.37
C GLN A 43 0.56 19.43 -17.65
N PRO A 44 -0.46 18.62 -17.34
CA PRO A 44 -0.27 17.35 -16.65
C PRO A 44 0.65 16.47 -17.48
N SER A 45 1.84 16.19 -16.96
CA SER A 45 2.71 15.18 -17.56
C SER A 45 2.01 13.83 -17.40
N THR A 46 1.90 13.07 -18.48
CA THR A 46 1.31 11.72 -18.45
C THR A 46 2.22 10.68 -17.78
N VAL A 47 3.41 11.10 -17.30
CA VAL A 47 4.42 10.22 -16.73
C VAL A 47 4.20 10.11 -15.23
N LYS A 48 3.73 8.93 -14.80
CA LYS A 48 3.55 8.60 -13.39
C LYS A 48 4.92 8.42 -12.74
N THR A 49 5.27 9.28 -11.78
CA THR A 49 6.47 9.09 -10.97
C THR A 49 6.18 8.09 -9.85
N TRP A 50 7.17 7.26 -9.54
CA TRP A 50 7.09 6.23 -8.51
C TRP A 50 8.11 6.50 -7.42
N ALA A 51 7.73 6.17 -6.20
CA ALA A 51 8.58 6.22 -5.04
C ALA A 51 8.48 4.88 -4.31
N ALA A 52 9.60 4.34 -3.84
CA ALA A 52 9.63 3.07 -3.12
C ALA A 52 10.57 3.15 -1.92
N ILE A 53 10.14 2.51 -0.84
CA ILE A 53 10.98 2.22 0.32
C ILE A 53 11.17 0.72 0.47
N ALA A 54 12.34 0.35 0.98
CA ALA A 54 12.62 -0.98 1.47
C ALA A 54 13.04 -0.86 2.94
N THR A 55 12.39 -1.60 3.83
CA THR A 55 12.68 -1.57 5.26
C THR A 55 13.14 -2.93 5.76
N ARG A 56 14.16 -2.92 6.63
CA ARG A 56 14.64 -4.09 7.35
C ARG A 56 15.12 -3.65 8.74
N GLY A 57 14.41 -4.06 9.78
CA GLY A 57 14.70 -3.60 11.14
C GLY A 57 14.56 -2.07 11.23
N HIS A 58 15.64 -1.39 11.61
CA HIS A 58 15.70 0.07 11.74
C HIS A 58 16.35 0.79 10.53
N GLN A 59 16.55 0.07 9.42
CA GLN A 59 17.16 0.63 8.22
C GLN A 59 16.12 0.73 7.11
N THR A 60 16.08 1.89 6.48
CA THR A 60 15.20 2.17 5.34
C THR A 60 16.01 2.69 4.17
N LEU A 61 15.86 2.03 3.03
CA LEU A 61 16.33 2.53 1.74
C LEU A 61 15.16 3.14 0.99
N PHE A 62 15.43 4.24 0.31
CA PHE A 62 14.44 5.00 -0.42
C PHE A 62 14.94 5.34 -1.83
N ARG A 63 14.06 5.19 -2.83
CA ARG A 63 14.34 5.55 -4.23
C ARG A 63 13.12 6.12 -4.94
N ARG A 64 13.34 6.97 -5.95
CA ARG A 64 12.30 7.40 -6.92
C ARG A 64 12.73 7.11 -8.35
N ALA A 65 11.76 6.80 -9.22
CA ALA A 65 11.96 6.71 -10.67
C ALA A 65 10.65 6.90 -11.44
N GLU A 66 10.74 7.17 -12.74
CA GLU A 66 9.59 7.26 -13.64
C GLU A 66 9.04 5.89 -14.07
N ASN A 67 9.86 4.84 -13.94
CA ASN A 67 9.50 3.47 -14.28
C ASN A 67 9.47 2.58 -13.04
N LEU A 68 8.33 1.93 -12.80
CA LEU A 68 8.14 1.03 -11.65
C LEU A 68 9.11 -0.17 -11.66
N SER A 69 9.36 -0.78 -12.83
CA SER A 69 10.29 -1.91 -12.91
C SER A 69 11.70 -1.49 -12.58
N ASP A 70 12.18 -0.39 -13.17
CA ASP A 70 13.53 0.11 -12.94
C ASP A 70 13.74 0.50 -11.48
N LEU A 71 12.75 1.19 -10.88
CA LEU A 71 12.73 1.52 -9.46
C LEU A 71 12.95 0.28 -8.58
N LEU A 72 12.19 -0.77 -8.84
CA LEU A 72 12.22 -1.99 -8.03
C LEU A 72 13.48 -2.82 -8.23
N VAL A 73 13.99 -2.89 -9.46
CA VAL A 73 15.25 -3.56 -9.77
C VAL A 73 16.41 -2.87 -9.07
N GLN A 74 16.48 -1.54 -9.17
CA GLN A 74 17.53 -0.73 -8.54
C GLN A 74 17.46 -0.79 -7.02
N LEU A 75 16.29 -0.53 -6.42
CA LEU A 75 16.13 -0.56 -4.97
C LEU A 75 16.48 -1.93 -4.39
N ARG A 76 16.11 -3.02 -5.08
CA ARG A 76 16.49 -4.37 -4.66
C ARG A 76 18.00 -4.61 -4.77
N ALA A 77 18.66 -4.11 -5.80
CA ALA A 77 20.12 -4.16 -5.91
C ALA A 77 20.78 -3.40 -4.75
N ASP A 78 20.30 -2.19 -4.45
CA ASP A 78 20.78 -1.39 -3.32
C ASP A 78 20.61 -2.16 -2.00
N CYS A 79 19.47 -2.83 -1.79
CA CYS A 79 19.26 -3.68 -0.61
C CYS A 79 20.31 -4.79 -0.50
N PHE A 80 20.65 -5.46 -1.60
CA PHE A 80 21.64 -6.56 -1.58
C PHE A 80 23.07 -6.08 -1.39
N GLU A 81 23.40 -4.89 -1.87
CA GLU A 81 24.69 -4.25 -1.63
C GLU A 81 24.83 -3.79 -0.18
N ASN A 82 23.78 -3.18 0.38
CA ASN A 82 23.81 -2.62 1.74
C ASN A 82 23.56 -3.67 2.85
N TRP A 83 22.85 -4.76 2.54
CA TRP A 83 22.46 -5.77 3.53
C TRP A 83 22.99 -7.16 3.16
N LEU A 84 24.21 -7.44 3.61
CA LEU A 84 25.04 -8.61 3.28
C LEU A 84 24.38 -9.98 3.44
N ASP A 85 23.41 -10.14 4.35
CA ASP A 85 22.73 -11.42 4.59
C ASP A 85 21.67 -11.79 3.54
N LEU A 86 21.33 -10.87 2.63
CA LEU A 86 20.25 -11.07 1.65
C LEU A 86 20.71 -11.74 0.35
N LYS A 87 21.97 -12.22 0.26
CA LYS A 87 22.57 -12.77 -0.98
C LYS A 87 21.86 -14.00 -1.56
N ASN A 88 20.86 -14.57 -0.89
CA ASN A 88 20.00 -15.63 -1.42
C ASN A 88 18.56 -15.52 -0.87
N PRO A 89 17.73 -14.60 -1.37
CA PRO A 89 16.32 -14.58 -1.02
C PRO A 89 15.62 -15.57 -1.96
N SER A 90 15.66 -16.85 -1.61
CA SER A 90 14.84 -17.89 -2.26
C SER A 90 13.33 -17.70 -2.00
N ARG A 91 12.97 -16.73 -1.15
CA ARG A 91 11.59 -16.35 -0.84
C ARG A 91 11.21 -15.06 -1.57
N ARG A 92 9.99 -15.03 -2.12
CA ARG A 92 9.41 -13.80 -2.69
C ARG A 92 9.38 -12.71 -1.63
N ILE A 93 9.70 -11.48 -2.04
CA ILE A 93 9.77 -10.32 -1.14
C ILE A 93 8.36 -9.74 -0.97
N PRO A 94 7.83 -9.64 0.27
CA PRO A 94 6.55 -8.99 0.54
C PRO A 94 6.53 -7.52 0.10
N MET A 95 5.46 -7.12 -0.57
CA MET A 95 5.30 -5.77 -1.09
C MET A 95 3.89 -5.21 -0.86
N ALA A 96 3.84 -3.95 -0.46
CA ALA A 96 2.66 -3.11 -0.53
C ALA A 96 2.75 -2.14 -1.71
N LEU A 97 1.66 -2.01 -2.46
CA LEU A 97 1.52 -1.05 -3.55
C LEU A 97 0.38 -0.10 -3.24
N MET A 98 0.70 1.19 -3.18
CA MET A 98 -0.24 2.29 -3.03
C MET A 98 -0.40 3.04 -4.35
N LEU A 99 -1.64 3.22 -4.80
CA LEU A 99 -1.94 4.10 -5.93
C LEU A 99 -2.68 5.36 -5.45
N GLU A 100 -2.91 6.29 -6.37
CA GLU A 100 -3.65 7.51 -6.07
C GLU A 100 -5.09 7.19 -5.63
N PRO A 101 -5.70 7.99 -4.74
CA PRO A 101 -7.06 7.73 -4.25
C PRO A 101 -8.10 7.71 -5.36
N THR A 102 -7.86 8.43 -6.46
CA THR A 102 -8.72 8.48 -7.66
C THR A 102 -8.80 7.14 -8.41
N GLU A 103 -7.84 6.23 -8.20
CA GLU A 103 -7.84 4.88 -8.79
C GLU A 103 -8.76 3.90 -8.05
N PHE A 104 -9.29 4.33 -6.89
CA PHE A 104 -10.14 3.53 -6.04
C PHE A 104 -11.48 4.23 -5.77
N LEU A 105 -12.50 3.41 -5.53
CA LEU A 105 -13.72 3.82 -4.88
C LEU A 105 -13.57 3.56 -3.37
N GLU A 106 -13.45 4.63 -2.60
CA GLU A 106 -13.46 4.59 -1.13
C GLU A 106 -14.80 5.16 -0.61
N ARG A 107 -15.53 4.38 0.18
CA ARG A 107 -16.89 4.71 0.63
C ARG A 107 -17.21 4.07 1.97
N GLU A 108 -18.30 4.55 2.57
CA GLU A 108 -18.87 4.01 3.79
C GLU A 108 -20.30 3.52 3.51
N LEU A 109 -20.64 2.34 4.04
CA LEU A 109 -21.97 1.75 3.99
C LEU A 109 -22.48 1.59 5.43
N GLN A 110 -23.67 2.11 5.71
CA GLN A 110 -24.33 1.86 7.00
C GLN A 110 -24.81 0.41 7.06
N CYS A 111 -24.36 -0.33 8.07
CA CYS A 111 -24.74 -1.73 8.25
C CYS A 111 -26.10 -1.83 8.93
N ALA A 112 -26.98 -2.67 8.41
CA ALA A 112 -28.19 -3.03 9.15
C ALA A 112 -27.83 -3.92 10.35
N ALA A 113 -28.53 -3.73 11.48
CA ALA A 113 -28.21 -4.43 12.73
C ALA A 113 -28.30 -5.97 12.66
N HIS A 114 -29.03 -6.51 11.69
CA HIS A 114 -29.19 -7.96 11.49
C HIS A 114 -28.22 -8.57 10.48
N TRP A 115 -27.41 -7.75 9.80
CA TRP A 115 -26.45 -8.23 8.82
C TRP A 115 -25.33 -9.01 9.48
N ARG A 116 -25.02 -10.17 8.88
CA ARG A 116 -23.84 -10.97 9.17
C ARG A 116 -22.66 -10.47 8.33
N PRO A 117 -21.43 -10.91 8.63
CA PRO A 117 -20.26 -10.53 7.83
C PRO A 117 -20.43 -10.79 6.33
N ASP A 118 -21.06 -11.91 5.95
CA ASP A 118 -21.32 -12.23 4.54
C ASP A 118 -22.35 -11.29 3.90
N ASP A 119 -23.36 -10.85 4.66
CA ASP A 119 -24.35 -9.87 4.20
C ASP A 119 -23.68 -8.51 3.97
N ILE A 120 -22.85 -8.06 4.91
CA ILE A 120 -22.07 -6.81 4.78
C ILE A 120 -21.16 -6.88 3.54
N ALA A 121 -20.44 -7.98 3.36
CA ALA A 121 -19.57 -8.18 2.21
C ALA A 121 -20.36 -8.12 0.89
N ALA A 122 -21.51 -8.79 0.83
CA ALA A 122 -22.38 -8.80 -0.34
C ALA A 122 -22.93 -7.41 -0.67
N GLU A 123 -23.41 -6.68 0.33
CA GLU A 123 -23.96 -5.32 0.14
C GLU A 123 -22.87 -4.32 -0.27
N CYS A 124 -21.69 -4.36 0.35
CA CYS A 124 -20.53 -3.59 -0.10
C CYS A 124 -20.16 -3.92 -1.56
N CYS A 125 -20.19 -5.21 -1.95
CA CYS A 125 -19.90 -5.63 -3.33
C CYS A 125 -20.92 -5.07 -4.31
N LEU A 126 -22.21 -5.16 -3.98
CA LEU A 126 -23.31 -4.69 -4.82
C LEU A 126 -23.28 -3.17 -4.99
N GLU A 127 -23.06 -2.44 -3.89
CA GLU A 127 -22.95 -0.98 -3.95
C GLU A 127 -21.73 -0.56 -4.77
N ALA A 128 -20.55 -1.12 -4.51
CA ALA A 128 -19.33 -0.80 -5.25
C ALA A 128 -19.45 -1.12 -6.74
N ALA A 129 -20.01 -2.28 -7.09
CA ALA A 129 -20.27 -2.68 -8.48
C ALA A 129 -21.23 -1.73 -9.19
N SER A 130 -22.29 -1.28 -8.50
CA SER A 130 -23.24 -0.29 -9.01
C SER A 130 -22.56 1.06 -9.27
N GLN A 131 -21.79 1.57 -8.31
CA GLN A 131 -21.07 2.84 -8.42
C GLN A 131 -20.02 2.84 -9.54
N LEU A 132 -19.29 1.73 -9.69
CA LEU A 132 -18.30 1.54 -10.75
C LEU A 132 -18.91 1.12 -12.10
N GLN A 133 -20.22 0.86 -12.15
CA GLN A 133 -20.96 0.39 -13.32
C GLN A 133 -20.35 -0.87 -13.96
N VAL A 134 -19.98 -1.84 -13.12
CA VAL A 134 -19.38 -3.11 -13.56
C VAL A 134 -20.04 -4.31 -12.89
N PRO A 135 -19.94 -5.52 -13.48
CA PRO A 135 -20.33 -6.74 -12.78
C PRO A 135 -19.45 -6.99 -11.55
N VAL A 136 -20.02 -7.58 -10.49
CA VAL A 136 -19.28 -7.98 -9.26
C VAL A 136 -18.06 -8.85 -9.58
N ALA A 137 -18.13 -9.71 -10.59
CA ALA A 137 -16.99 -10.56 -11.01
C ALA A 137 -15.77 -9.77 -11.53
N GLN A 138 -15.95 -8.50 -11.90
CA GLN A 138 -14.88 -7.60 -12.34
C GLN A 138 -14.42 -6.64 -11.23
N LEU A 139 -14.98 -6.77 -10.03
CA LEU A 139 -14.62 -5.98 -8.86
C LEU A 139 -13.49 -6.67 -8.10
N HIS A 140 -12.57 -5.86 -7.58
CA HIS A 140 -11.72 -6.25 -6.48
C HIS A 140 -12.01 -5.29 -5.33
N MET A 141 -12.33 -5.81 -4.14
CA MET A 141 -12.75 -4.99 -3.00
C MET A 141 -12.32 -5.63 -1.69
N ASP A 142 -12.15 -4.79 -0.68
CA ASP A 142 -12.04 -5.20 0.71
C ASP A 142 -12.74 -4.17 1.61
N PHE A 143 -13.09 -4.56 2.83
CA PHE A 143 -13.81 -3.70 3.76
C PHE A 143 -13.41 -3.95 5.21
N GLU A 144 -13.60 -2.94 6.03
CA GLU A 144 -13.50 -3.01 7.49
C GLU A 144 -14.80 -2.51 8.10
N VAL A 145 -15.24 -3.15 9.18
CA VAL A 145 -16.43 -2.75 9.91
C VAL A 145 -16.02 -2.06 11.19
N GLN A 146 -16.52 -0.85 11.38
CA GLN A 146 -16.25 0.00 12.55
C GLN A 146 -17.57 0.43 13.19
N LEU A 147 -17.54 0.66 14.50
CA LEU A 147 -18.65 1.30 15.19
C LEU A 147 -18.51 2.82 15.03
N SER A 148 -19.55 3.48 14.53
CA SER A 148 -19.58 4.93 14.40
C SER A 148 -19.70 5.61 15.78
N ALA A 149 -19.36 6.90 15.85
CA ALA A 149 -19.55 7.70 17.06
C ALA A 149 -21.01 7.75 17.54
N GLN A 150 -21.97 7.49 16.64
CA GLN A 150 -23.39 7.42 16.94
C GLN A 150 -23.86 6.01 17.35
N GLY A 151 -22.96 5.03 17.45
CA GLY A 151 -23.27 3.66 17.85
C GLY A 151 -23.82 2.77 16.72
N HIS A 152 -23.70 3.18 15.47
CA HIS A 152 -24.11 2.36 14.32
C HIS A 152 -22.91 1.64 13.72
N TRP A 153 -23.11 0.40 13.29
CA TRP A 153 -22.08 -0.32 12.52
C TRP A 153 -21.98 0.28 11.11
N VAL A 154 -20.76 0.57 10.69
CA VAL A 154 -20.45 1.14 9.37
C VAL A 154 -19.34 0.31 8.74
N ALA A 155 -19.55 -0.15 7.51
CA ALA A 155 -18.53 -0.78 6.70
C ALA A 155 -17.83 0.28 5.85
N LYS A 156 -16.53 0.48 6.08
CA LYS A 156 -15.68 1.27 5.18
C LYS A 156 -15.07 0.33 4.16
N TYR A 157 -15.27 0.58 2.89
CA TYR A 157 -14.78 -0.29 1.83
C TYR A 157 -13.92 0.47 0.82
N LEU A 158 -12.96 -0.27 0.27
CA LEU A 158 -12.10 0.15 -0.82
C LEU A 158 -12.27 -0.82 -1.98
N ALA A 159 -12.67 -0.30 -3.13
CA ALA A 159 -12.95 -1.08 -4.33
C ALA A 159 -12.22 -0.53 -5.55
N CYS A 160 -11.83 -1.40 -6.47
CA CYS A 160 -11.36 -1.01 -7.79
C CYS A 160 -11.69 -2.09 -8.83
N LEU A 161 -11.41 -1.79 -10.10
CA LEU A 161 -11.60 -2.74 -11.19
C LEU A 161 -10.50 -3.79 -11.17
N GLN A 162 -10.85 -5.07 -11.33
CA GLN A 162 -9.89 -6.17 -11.35
C GLN A 162 -8.79 -5.97 -12.42
N LYS A 163 -9.14 -5.35 -13.55
CA LYS A 163 -8.20 -5.02 -14.64
C LYS A 163 -7.09 -4.06 -14.22
N LEU A 164 -7.29 -3.29 -13.14
CA LEU A 164 -6.25 -2.42 -12.57
C LEU A 164 -5.20 -3.25 -11.83
N VAL A 165 -5.61 -4.28 -11.09
CA VAL A 165 -4.71 -5.06 -10.20
C VAL A 165 -3.83 -6.04 -10.97
N GLN A 166 -4.37 -6.69 -12.02
CA GLN A 166 -3.68 -7.78 -12.71
C GLN A 166 -2.34 -7.39 -13.36
N PRO A 167 -2.22 -6.24 -14.07
CA PRO A 167 -0.95 -5.81 -14.65
C PRO A 167 0.14 -5.62 -13.60
N TYR A 168 -0.17 -4.96 -12.48
CA TYR A 168 0.79 -4.78 -11.38
C TYR A 168 1.17 -6.12 -10.77
N ARG A 169 0.21 -7.03 -10.55
CA ARG A 169 0.52 -8.38 -10.03
C ARG A 169 1.49 -9.13 -10.95
N ALA A 170 1.23 -9.10 -12.26
CA ALA A 170 2.09 -9.78 -13.24
C ALA A 170 3.50 -9.18 -13.25
N GLN A 171 3.59 -7.85 -13.30
CA GLN A 171 4.86 -7.12 -13.27
C GLN A 171 5.67 -7.42 -12.00
N LEU A 172 5.04 -7.32 -10.83
CA LEU A 172 5.70 -7.58 -9.54
C LEU A 172 6.14 -9.04 -9.41
N SER A 173 5.31 -9.99 -9.85
CA SER A 173 5.67 -11.40 -9.83
C SER A 173 6.86 -11.70 -10.75
N ALA A 174 6.96 -11.06 -11.92
CA ALA A 174 8.11 -11.21 -12.82
C ALA A 174 9.41 -10.67 -12.17
N LEU A 175 9.29 -9.72 -11.25
CA LEU A 175 10.40 -9.14 -10.49
C LEU A 175 10.67 -9.85 -9.16
N ASN A 176 10.07 -11.03 -8.91
CA ASN A 176 10.19 -11.81 -7.67
C ASN A 176 9.65 -11.12 -6.41
N PHE A 177 8.71 -10.18 -6.58
CA PHE A 177 7.95 -9.58 -5.49
C PHE A 177 6.60 -10.29 -5.33
N GLN A 178 6.12 -10.34 -4.08
CA GLN A 178 4.79 -10.81 -3.74
C GLN A 178 3.96 -9.62 -3.28
N LEU A 179 2.98 -9.24 -4.10
CA LEU A 179 2.02 -8.21 -3.74
C LEU A 179 1.12 -8.73 -2.60
N GLU A 180 1.28 -8.21 -1.39
CA GLU A 180 0.49 -8.58 -0.20
C GLU A 180 -0.58 -7.54 0.13
N VAL A 181 -0.32 -6.27 -0.18
CA VAL A 181 -1.25 -5.16 -0.02
C VAL A 181 -1.35 -4.42 -1.33
N PHE A 182 -2.58 -4.20 -1.79
CA PHE A 182 -2.90 -3.26 -2.84
C PHE A 182 -3.92 -2.27 -2.28
N THR A 183 -3.58 -0.99 -2.21
CA THR A 183 -4.40 0.00 -1.49
C THR A 183 -4.22 1.42 -2.04
N SER A 184 -4.97 2.36 -1.49
CA SER A 184 -4.88 3.79 -1.80
C SER A 184 -3.81 4.47 -0.95
N SER A 185 -3.16 5.51 -1.46
CA SER A 185 -2.26 6.35 -0.67
C SER A 185 -2.98 7.08 0.48
N SER A 186 -4.31 7.21 0.44
CA SER A 186 -5.11 7.67 1.59
C SER A 186 -5.00 6.74 2.81
N GLN A 187 -4.59 5.49 2.61
CA GLN A 187 -4.48 4.46 3.66
C GLN A 187 -3.05 4.33 4.22
N SER A 188 -2.17 5.31 3.94
CA SER A 188 -0.74 5.23 4.29
C SER A 188 -0.49 5.07 5.79
N GLU A 189 -1.25 5.76 6.64
CA GLU A 189 -1.09 5.68 8.10
C GLU A 189 -1.39 4.27 8.63
N ALA A 190 -2.49 3.69 8.19
CA ALA A 190 -2.89 2.36 8.60
C ALA A 190 -2.01 1.26 7.99
N LEU A 191 -1.46 1.48 6.79
CA LEU A 191 -0.39 0.65 6.26
C LEU A 191 0.83 0.70 7.17
N CYS A 192 1.24 1.88 7.62
CA CYS A 192 2.36 2.02 8.55
C CYS A 192 2.11 1.26 9.84
N ALA A 193 0.92 1.43 10.44
CA ALA A 193 0.54 0.73 11.67
C ALA A 193 0.56 -0.79 11.49
N SER A 194 -0.07 -1.31 10.43
CA SER A 194 -0.16 -2.76 10.18
C SER A 194 1.18 -3.40 9.79
N TRP A 195 2.09 -2.64 9.18
CA TRP A 195 3.42 -3.12 8.74
C TRP A 195 4.55 -2.69 9.67
N GLY A 196 4.26 -2.08 10.81
CA GLY A 196 5.26 -1.60 11.77
C GLY A 196 6.28 -0.64 11.16
N LEU A 197 5.82 0.23 10.24
CA LEU A 197 6.64 1.24 9.56
C LEU A 197 6.48 2.57 10.28
N GLN A 198 7.53 3.40 10.26
CA GLN A 198 7.46 4.77 10.76
C GLN A 198 6.77 5.66 9.73
N PHE A 199 5.70 6.36 10.15
CA PHE A 199 4.89 7.16 9.25
C PHE A 199 5.69 8.32 8.66
N GLU A 200 6.57 8.94 9.44
CA GLU A 200 7.44 10.04 9.05
C GLU A 200 8.37 9.63 7.89
N THR A 201 8.88 8.39 7.94
CA THR A 201 9.71 7.83 6.86
C THR A 201 8.92 7.65 5.57
N ILE A 202 7.68 7.15 5.67
CA ILE A 202 6.76 7.00 4.54
C ILE A 202 6.39 8.37 3.96
N ALA A 203 6.04 9.33 4.81
CA ALA A 203 5.67 10.68 4.41
C ALA A 203 6.82 11.40 3.69
N HIS A 204 8.05 11.29 4.21
CA HIS A 204 9.24 11.83 3.57
C HIS A 204 9.55 11.15 2.23
N ALA A 205 9.46 9.81 2.17
CA ALA A 205 9.71 9.07 0.94
C ALA A 205 8.66 9.38 -0.15
N PHE A 206 7.39 9.50 0.22
CA PHE A 206 6.29 9.64 -0.73
C PHE A 206 5.80 11.07 -0.94
N ARG A 207 6.52 12.07 -0.41
CA ARG A 207 6.30 13.47 -0.77
C ARG A 207 6.50 13.70 -2.28
N LEU A 208 5.99 14.84 -2.73
CA LEU A 208 6.24 15.33 -4.09
C LEU A 208 7.75 15.55 -4.32
N PRO A 209 8.27 15.13 -5.49
CA PRO A 209 9.67 15.36 -5.82
C PRO A 209 9.94 16.86 -6.03
N TYR A 210 11.11 17.32 -5.58
CA TYR A 210 11.61 18.65 -5.89
C TYR A 210 12.08 18.74 -7.36
N PRO A 211 12.09 19.94 -7.96
CA PRO A 211 12.67 20.14 -9.29
C PRO A 211 14.10 19.59 -9.36
N GLY A 212 14.36 18.71 -10.34
CA GLY A 212 15.68 18.10 -10.54
C GLY A 212 15.96 16.83 -9.71
N GLU A 213 15.10 16.47 -8.75
CA GLU A 213 15.29 15.29 -7.89
C GLU A 213 15.26 13.98 -8.69
N LEU A 214 14.54 13.94 -9.82
CA LEU A 214 14.42 12.75 -10.66
C LEU A 214 15.57 12.58 -11.68
N ALA A 215 16.43 13.58 -11.87
CA ALA A 215 17.39 13.62 -12.96
C ALA A 215 18.48 12.51 -12.88
N HIS A 216 18.65 11.84 -11.74
CA HIS A 216 19.69 10.83 -11.54
C HIS A 216 19.27 9.61 -10.69
N GLY A 217 17.97 9.27 -10.64
CA GLY A 217 17.52 8.12 -9.84
C GLY A 217 17.84 8.28 -8.36
N TYR A 218 17.23 9.29 -7.74
CA TYR A 218 17.43 9.67 -6.34
C TYR A 218 17.44 8.48 -5.39
N PHE A 219 18.45 8.42 -4.53
CA PHE A 219 18.65 7.38 -3.53
C PHE A 219 18.98 8.01 -2.18
N GLU A 220 18.32 7.53 -1.13
CA GLU A 220 18.59 7.93 0.25
C GLU A 220 18.58 6.68 1.15
N LEU A 221 19.56 6.59 2.06
CA LEU A 221 19.61 5.58 3.11
C LEU A 221 19.38 6.28 4.45
N CYS A 222 18.26 5.97 5.10
CA CYS A 222 17.94 6.45 6.43
C CYS A 222 18.24 5.35 7.45
N LYS A 223 19.05 5.64 8.46
CA LYS A 223 19.15 4.79 9.66
C LYS A 223 18.24 5.39 10.74
N GLY A 224 17.69 4.55 11.62
CA GLY A 224 16.64 4.95 12.58
C GLY A 224 16.91 6.14 13.50
N SER A 225 18.13 6.72 13.50
CA SER A 225 18.51 7.95 14.19
C SER A 225 18.43 9.22 13.33
N ASP A 226 18.32 9.08 12.00
CA ASP A 226 18.59 10.15 11.04
C ASP A 226 17.33 10.96 10.65
N LEU A 227 16.18 10.62 11.25
CA LEU A 227 14.87 11.23 10.96
C LEU A 227 14.18 11.80 12.22
N CYS A 228 14.94 12.06 13.28
CA CYS A 228 14.46 12.76 14.50
C CYS A 228 14.57 14.28 14.37
#